data_AF-A0A3A1TX31-F1
#
_entry.id   AF-A0A3A1TX31-F1
#
_cell.length_a   1.000
_cell.length_b   1.000
_cell.length_c   1.000
_cell.angle_alpha   90.00
_cell.angle_beta   90.00
_cell.angle_gamma   90.00
#
_symmetry.space_group_name_H-M   'P 1'
#
loop_
_entity.id
_entity.type
_entity.pdbx_description
1 polymer ?
#
loop_
_entity_poly.entity_id
_entity_poly.type
_entity_poly.pdbx_seq_one_letter_code
_entity_poly.pdbx_strand_id
1 'polypeptide(L)'
;MSHRTHPQQAVEACEQGAMCIDDRPGHAVTLLHLRLAHLHPEGWSDAVVERSRHDGAIELRRWSDGSALRLWHHVDRRDLLVPGSLVSVHERYGVLAAGEHRLNVAAR
;
A
#
# COMPACT_ATOMS: atom_id res chain seq x y z
N MET A 1 15.43 -13.35 -26.45
CA MET A 1 14.39 -13.22 -25.40
C MET A 1 14.56 -11.84 -24.77
N SER A 2 13.72 -10.88 -25.16
CA SER A 2 13.87 -9.48 -24.74
C SER A 2 13.13 -9.31 -23.42
N HIS A 3 13.86 -9.15 -22.32
CA HIS A 3 13.30 -8.76 -21.05
C HIS A 3 12.78 -7.33 -21.20
N ARG A 4 11.46 -7.18 -21.41
CA ARG A 4 10.79 -5.90 -21.22
C ARG A 4 10.82 -5.59 -19.73
N THR A 5 11.84 -4.86 -19.31
CA THR A 5 11.82 -4.17 -18.03
C THR A 5 10.71 -3.13 -18.14
N HIS A 6 9.51 -3.44 -17.65
CA HIS A 6 8.52 -2.40 -17.41
C HIS A 6 9.13 -1.47 -16.37
N PRO A 7 9.38 -0.18 -16.67
CA PRO A 7 9.70 0.76 -15.62
C PRO A 7 8.49 0.73 -14.69
N GLN A 8 8.70 0.29 -13.45
CA GLN A 8 7.74 0.54 -12.38
C GLN A 8 7.76 2.05 -12.17
N GLN A 9 6.97 2.76 -12.97
CA GLN A 9 6.65 4.13 -12.70
C GLN A 9 5.87 4.09 -11.39
N ALA A 10 6.48 4.56 -10.31
CA ALA A 10 5.72 5.00 -9.16
C ALA A 10 4.93 6.22 -9.64
N VAL A 11 3.84 5.99 -10.37
CA VAL A 11 3.10 7.05 -11.06
C VAL A 11 2.61 8.06 -10.03
N GLU A 12 2.38 7.62 -8.79
CA GLU A 12 2.06 8.51 -7.70
C GLU A 12 2.68 7.98 -6.40
N ALA A 13 3.88 8.45 -6.07
CA ALA A 13 4.31 8.53 -4.67
C ALA A 13 3.49 9.64 -3.98
N CYS A 14 2.17 9.52 -3.97
CA CYS A 14 1.20 10.57 -3.61
C CYS A 14 1.46 11.89 -4.34
N GLU A 15 0.59 12.32 -5.25
CA GLU A 15 0.69 13.68 -5.83
C GLU A 15 0.58 14.78 -4.74
N GLN A 16 0.05 14.43 -3.56
CA GLN A 16 0.05 15.27 -2.35
C GLN A 16 1.33 15.16 -1.49
N GLY A 17 2.32 14.36 -1.89
CA GLY A 17 3.60 14.19 -1.19
C GLY A 17 4.42 15.47 -1.09
N ALA A 18 4.10 16.51 -1.88
CA ALA A 18 4.67 17.84 -1.71
C ALA A 18 4.14 18.59 -0.46
N MET A 19 3.03 18.15 0.14
CA MET A 19 2.40 18.78 1.31
C MET A 19 2.45 17.94 2.59
N CYS A 20 2.77 16.64 2.49
CA CYS A 20 3.01 15.81 3.66
C CYS A 20 4.48 15.95 4.09
N ILE A 21 4.73 16.81 5.08
CA ILE A 21 6.05 16.93 5.74
C ILE A 21 6.39 15.67 6.55
N ASP A 22 5.39 14.81 6.80
CA ASP A 22 5.53 13.59 7.57
C ASP A 22 5.72 12.36 6.65
N ASP A 23 6.79 11.61 6.90
CA ASP A 23 7.14 10.35 6.23
C ASP A 23 6.88 9.11 7.09
N ARG A 24 6.27 9.30 8.28
CA ARG A 24 5.83 8.20 9.14
C ARG A 24 4.87 7.27 8.40
N PRO A 25 4.77 5.99 8.83
CA PRO A 25 3.79 5.05 8.30
C PRO A 25 2.39 5.69 8.20
N GLY A 26 1.72 5.53 7.07
CA GLY A 26 0.40 6.14 6.80
C GLY A 26 0.40 7.48 6.04
N HIS A 27 1.57 8.12 5.85
CA HIS A 27 1.70 9.42 5.18
C HIS A 27 2.28 9.33 3.76
N ALA A 28 3.23 10.19 3.38
CA ALA A 28 3.87 10.09 2.06
C ALA A 28 4.74 8.82 2.00
N VAL A 29 4.76 8.16 0.85
CA VAL A 29 5.70 7.05 0.61
C VAL A 29 7.00 7.61 0.05
N THR A 30 8.12 7.37 0.73
CA THR A 30 9.43 7.77 0.21
C THR A 30 9.89 6.79 -0.87
N LEU A 31 10.66 7.26 -1.86
CA LEU A 31 11.26 6.38 -2.88
C LEU A 31 12.15 5.29 -2.25
N LEU A 32 12.76 5.58 -1.09
CA LEU A 32 13.55 4.61 -0.34
C LEU A 32 12.67 3.48 0.23
N HIS A 33 11.51 3.79 0.82
CA HIS A 33 10.56 2.75 1.29
C HIS A 33 10.08 1.86 0.15
N LEU A 34 9.74 2.44 -1.00
CA LEU A 34 9.36 1.65 -2.17
C LEU A 34 10.50 0.74 -2.65
N ARG A 35 11.73 1.26 -2.70
CA ARG A 35 12.90 0.48 -3.11
C ARG A 35 13.18 -0.67 -2.13
N LEU A 36 13.08 -0.43 -0.83
CA LEU A 36 13.27 -1.47 0.17
C LEU A 36 12.19 -2.56 0.07
N ALA A 37 10.92 -2.20 -0.07
CA ALA A 37 9.83 -3.17 -0.28
C ALA A 37 9.99 -3.98 -1.58
N HIS A 38 10.59 -3.40 -2.61
CA HIS A 38 10.88 -4.09 -3.85
C HIS A 38 12.07 -5.06 -3.73
N LEU A 39 13.08 -4.72 -2.94
CA LEU A 39 14.26 -5.55 -2.70
C LEU A 39 14.00 -6.72 -1.73
N HIS A 40 12.88 -6.69 -1.00
CA HIS A 40 12.48 -7.70 -0.02
C HIS A 40 11.15 -8.37 -0.41
N PRO A 41 11.11 -9.17 -1.49
CA PRO A 41 9.88 -9.78 -1.98
C PRO A 41 9.19 -10.70 -0.95
N GLU A 42 9.95 -11.29 -0.03
CA GLU A 42 9.45 -12.15 1.04
C GLU A 42 8.51 -11.45 2.02
N GLY A 43 8.51 -10.12 2.05
CA GLY A 43 7.66 -9.34 2.95
C GLY A 43 6.25 -9.11 2.44
N TRP A 44 5.95 -9.45 1.18
CA TRP A 44 4.62 -9.25 0.59
C TRP A 44 3.66 -10.37 0.97
N SER A 45 2.44 -9.99 1.34
CA SER A 45 1.30 -10.89 1.50
C SER A 45 0.08 -10.34 0.77
N ASP A 46 -0.66 -11.22 0.11
CA ASP A 46 -1.91 -10.85 -0.56
C ASP A 46 -3.08 -10.82 0.43
N ALA A 47 -3.98 -9.87 0.23
CA ALA A 47 -5.16 -9.67 1.05
C ALA A 47 -6.34 -9.16 0.21
N VAL A 48 -7.53 -9.34 0.75
CA VAL A 48 -8.78 -8.80 0.21
C VAL A 48 -9.19 -7.60 1.05
N VAL A 49 -9.58 -6.50 0.41
CA VAL A 49 -10.17 -5.37 1.13
C VAL A 49 -11.52 -5.78 1.70
N GLU A 50 -11.70 -5.70 3.01
CA GLU A 50 -13.00 -5.88 3.66
C GLU A 50 -13.73 -4.55 3.80
N ARG A 51 -12.99 -3.52 4.22
CA ARG A 51 -13.55 -2.20 4.48
C ARG A 51 -12.50 -1.11 4.32
N SER A 52 -12.93 0.03 3.79
CA SER A 52 -12.20 1.29 3.82
C SER A 52 -13.14 2.40 4.33
N ARG A 53 -12.60 3.35 5.07
CA ARG A 53 -13.37 4.40 5.75
C ARG A 53 -12.85 5.80 5.40
N HIS A 54 -13.71 6.79 5.54
CA HIS A 54 -13.41 8.20 5.25
C HIS A 54 -12.32 8.80 6.15
N ASP A 55 -12.09 8.20 7.33
CA ASP A 55 -11.04 8.58 8.27
C ASP A 55 -9.70 7.89 7.98
N GLY A 56 -9.59 7.17 6.85
CA GLY A 56 -8.38 6.50 6.43
C GLY A 56 -8.18 5.10 6.98
N ALA A 57 -9.09 4.59 7.82
CA ALA A 57 -9.00 3.22 8.31
C ALA A 57 -9.27 2.19 7.20
N ILE A 58 -8.41 1.17 7.14
CA ILE A 58 -8.42 0.11 6.14
C ILE A 58 -8.44 -1.24 6.89
N GLU A 59 -9.43 -2.07 6.60
CA GLU A 59 -9.55 -3.43 7.13
C GLU A 59 -9.37 -4.40 5.95
N LEU A 60 -8.39 -5.29 6.08
CA LEU A 60 -8.09 -6.31 5.08
C LEU A 60 -8.19 -7.70 5.70
N ARG A 61 -8.43 -8.70 4.86
CA ARG A 61 -8.33 -10.10 5.23
C ARG A 61 -7.23 -10.77 4.42
N ARG A 62 -6.22 -11.34 5.11
CA ARG A 62 -5.12 -12.08 4.48
C ARG A 62 -5.68 -13.25 3.67
N TRP A 63 -5.13 -13.44 2.48
CA TRP A 63 -5.51 -14.55 1.61
C TRP A 63 -5.00 -15.90 2.15
N SER A 64 -3.83 -15.90 2.78
CA SER A 64 -3.14 -17.12 3.24
C SER A 64 -3.88 -17.85 4.38
N ASP A 65 -4.42 -17.11 5.34
CA ASP A 65 -4.95 -17.67 6.59
C ASP A 65 -6.28 -17.04 7.03
N GLY A 66 -6.82 -16.08 6.27
CA GLY A 66 -8.05 -15.38 6.61
C GLY A 66 -7.94 -14.42 7.80
N SER A 67 -6.75 -14.19 8.34
CA SER A 67 -6.54 -13.26 9.46
C SER A 67 -6.77 -11.81 9.05
N ALA A 68 -7.23 -10.99 10.01
CA ALA A 68 -7.48 -9.58 9.77
C ALA A 68 -6.19 -8.76 9.86
N LEU A 69 -6.01 -7.81 8.93
CA LEU A 69 -5.07 -6.70 9.04
C LEU A 69 -5.84 -5.40 9.19
N ARG A 70 -5.36 -4.55 10.11
CA ARG A 70 -5.87 -3.21 10.31
C ARG A 70 -4.77 -2.22 10.00
N LEU A 71 -5.05 -1.39 9.00
CA LEU A 71 -4.12 -0.44 8.44
C LEU A 71 -4.75 0.94 8.43
N TRP A 72 -3.92 1.96 8.24
CA TRP A 72 -4.37 3.33 8.12
C TRP A 72 -3.56 4.11 7.09
N HIS A 73 -4.25 4.96 6.33
CA HIS A 73 -3.65 5.94 5.42
C HIS A 73 -4.31 7.31 5.63
N HIS A 74 -3.54 8.39 5.64
CA HIS A 74 -4.05 9.72 5.98
C HIS A 74 -5.07 10.30 4.98
N VAL A 75 -5.04 9.86 3.71
CA VAL A 75 -6.03 10.27 2.71
C VAL A 75 -7.12 9.21 2.59
N ASP A 76 -8.36 9.65 2.44
CA ASP A 76 -9.46 8.78 2.02
C ASP A 76 -9.14 8.17 0.64
N ARG A 77 -9.04 6.84 0.60
CA ARG A 77 -8.77 6.05 -0.61
C ARG A 77 -9.89 5.07 -0.91
N ARG A 78 -11.14 5.35 -0.50
CA ARG A 78 -12.31 4.49 -0.79
C ARG A 78 -12.60 4.33 -2.29
N ASP A 79 -12.12 5.25 -3.11
CA ASP A 79 -12.12 5.18 -4.58
C ASP A 79 -11.23 4.05 -5.11
N LEU A 80 -10.10 3.80 -4.44
CA LEU A 80 -9.11 2.79 -4.82
C LEU A 80 -9.30 1.46 -4.05
N LEU A 81 -9.58 1.55 -2.75
CA LEU A 81 -9.67 0.43 -1.81
C LEU A 81 -11.13 0.01 -1.64
N VAL A 82 -11.73 -0.46 -2.73
CA VAL A 82 -13.12 -0.95 -2.75
C VAL A 82 -13.21 -2.33 -2.08
N PRO A 83 -14.22 -2.61 -1.23
CA PRO A 83 -14.43 -3.94 -0.68
C PRO A 83 -14.48 -5.04 -1.76
N GLY A 84 -13.76 -6.14 -1.52
CA GLY A 84 -13.60 -7.25 -2.47
C GLY A 84 -12.39 -7.12 -3.41
N SER A 85 -11.77 -5.94 -3.51
CA SER A 85 -10.55 -5.75 -4.31
C SER A 85 -9.37 -6.51 -3.71
N LEU A 86 -8.52 -7.04 -4.59
CA LEU A 86 -7.25 -7.67 -4.23
C LEU A 86 -6.17 -6.61 -4.06
N VAL A 87 -5.38 -6.76 -3.00
CA VAL A 87 -4.23 -5.90 -2.69
C VAL A 87 -3.08 -6.76 -2.19
N SER A 88 -1.87 -6.23 -2.25
CA SER A 88 -0.71 -6.83 -1.58
C SER A 88 -0.17 -5.86 -0.53
N VAL A 89 0.30 -6.38 0.60
CA VAL A 89 0.83 -5.57 1.71
C VAL A 89 2.22 -6.05 2.07
N HIS A 90 3.17 -5.11 2.13
CA HIS A 90 4.50 -5.33 2.68
C HIS A 90 4.56 -4.78 4.11
N GLU A 91 4.22 -5.60 5.10
CA GLU A 91 4.03 -5.16 6.49
C GLU A 91 5.28 -4.50 7.09
N ARG A 92 6.48 -5.05 6.82
CA ARG A 92 7.75 -4.52 7.36
C ARG A 92 8.06 -3.08 6.89
N TYR A 93 7.62 -2.68 5.71
CA TYR A 93 7.88 -1.35 5.14
C TYR A 93 6.59 -0.51 5.00
N GLY A 94 5.46 -1.01 5.50
CA GLY A 94 4.18 -0.30 5.48
C GLY A 94 3.75 0.09 4.06
N VAL A 95 3.92 -0.78 3.06
CA VAL A 95 3.49 -0.47 1.69
C VAL A 95 2.29 -1.32 1.32
N LEU A 96 1.20 -0.68 0.88
CA LEU A 96 0.05 -1.33 0.27
C LEU A 96 0.08 -1.08 -1.24
N ALA A 97 0.04 -2.17 -2.02
CA ALA A 97 -0.10 -2.15 -3.47
C ALA A 97 -1.56 -2.42 -3.84
N ALA A 98 -2.16 -1.48 -4.57
CA ALA A 98 -3.51 -1.60 -5.13
C ALA A 98 -3.45 -1.23 -6.62
N GLY A 99 -3.41 -2.24 -7.49
CA GLY A 99 -3.07 -2.05 -8.90
C GLY A 99 -1.71 -1.37 -9.08
N GLU A 100 -1.69 -0.26 -9.83
CA GLU A 100 -0.49 0.54 -10.06
C GLU A 100 -0.15 1.50 -8.90
N HIS A 101 -1.06 1.68 -7.94
CA HIS A 101 -0.86 2.61 -6.82
C HIS A 101 -0.05 1.97 -5.69
N ARG A 102 0.74 2.79 -5.01
CA ARG A 102 1.51 2.41 -3.82
C ARG A 102 1.21 3.39 -2.69
N LEU A 103 0.63 2.87 -1.61
CA LEU A 103 0.24 3.66 -0.44
C LEU A 103 1.17 3.34 0.73
N ASN A 104 1.65 4.37 1.43
CA ASN A 104 2.27 4.18 2.74
C ASN A 104 1.16 4.02 3.78
N VAL A 105 1.21 2.95 4.56
CA VAL A 105 0.20 2.54 5.53
C VAL A 105 0.83 2.29 6.90
N ALA A 106 0.12 2.67 7.95
CA ALA A 106 0.45 2.33 9.33
C ALA A 106 -0.34 1.12 9.80
N ALA A 107 0.25 0.27 10.64
CA ALA A 107 -0.50 -0.72 11.41
C ALA A 107 -1.33 -0.02 12.50
N ARG A 108 -2.54 -0.51 12.76
CA ARG A 108 -3.46 0.05 13.76
C ARG A 108 -4.18 -0.99 14.59
#